data_AF-A0A7X7BSS9-F1
#
_entry.id   AF-A0A7X7BSS9-F1
#
_cell.length_a   1.000
_cell.length_b   1.000
_cell.length_c   1.000
_cell.angle_alpha   90.00
_cell.angle_beta   90.00
_cell.angle_gamma   90.00
#
_symmetry.space_group_name_H-M   'P 1'
#
loop_
_entity.id
_entity.type
_entity.pdbx_description
1 polymer ?
#
loop_
_entity_poly.entity_id
_entity_poly.type
_entity_poly.pdbx_seq_one_letter_code
_entity_poly.pdbx_strand_id
1 'polypeptide(L)'
;MRIRRKKWAKEELDASKIYIHDGSIYRNKWKNQFPNDNPIHIELGCGKGSFIAKLASLNKDINYIAIDMIEAMIGIANRNILEEYNSLDLDLKNIFLVRQNVDFTFGSLASSLLNCFSNHATFK
;
A
#
# COMPACT_ATOMS: atom_id res chain seq x y z
N MET A 1 9.08 -10.34 -17.64
CA MET A 1 10.42 -9.86 -17.20
C MET A 1 10.78 -10.54 -15.87
N ARG A 2 11.95 -11.21 -15.77
CA ARG A 2 12.35 -11.95 -14.55
C ARG A 2 12.83 -10.98 -13.47
N ILE A 3 12.08 -10.85 -12.38
CA ILE A 3 12.50 -10.05 -11.22
C ILE A 3 13.54 -10.84 -10.43
N ARG A 4 14.69 -10.21 -10.18
CA ARG A 4 15.75 -10.79 -9.35
C ARG A 4 15.54 -10.39 -7.89
N ARG A 5 15.81 -11.30 -6.95
CA ARG A 5 15.81 -10.99 -5.52
C ARG A 5 16.81 -9.88 -5.23
N LYS A 6 16.41 -8.91 -4.43
CA LYS A 6 17.25 -7.79 -4.00
C LYS A 6 17.45 -7.90 -2.50
N LYS A 7 18.67 -8.29 -2.06
CA LYS A 7 18.95 -8.54 -0.63
C LYS A 7 18.68 -7.31 0.23
N TRP A 8 18.99 -6.12 -0.29
CA TRP A 8 18.75 -4.84 0.37
C TRP A 8 17.27 -4.53 0.63
N ALA A 9 16.34 -5.14 -0.12
CA ALA A 9 14.92 -4.78 -0.01
C ALA A 9 14.37 -5.10 1.38
N LYS A 10 14.78 -6.23 1.97
CA LYS A 10 14.32 -6.62 3.30
C LYS A 10 14.74 -5.59 4.36
N GLU A 11 16.02 -5.26 4.42
CA GLU A 11 16.57 -4.35 5.43
C GLU A 11 15.93 -2.95 5.35
N GLU A 12 15.72 -2.43 4.14
CA GLU A 12 15.10 -1.11 3.96
C GLU A 12 13.60 -1.12 4.27
N LEU A 13 12.91 -2.21 3.94
CA LEU A 13 11.49 -2.34 4.25
C LEU A 13 11.25 -2.48 5.75
N ASP A 14 12.07 -3.28 6.44
CA ASP A 14 11.99 -3.44 7.89
C ASP A 14 12.24 -2.09 8.63
N ALA A 15 13.00 -1.18 8.03
CA ALA A 15 13.25 0.17 8.56
C ALA A 15 12.20 1.22 8.12
N SER A 16 11.32 0.90 7.18
CA SER A 16 10.36 1.85 6.61
C SER A 16 9.11 2.01 7.48
N LYS A 17 8.72 3.26 7.75
CA LYS A 17 7.52 3.59 8.53
C LYS A 17 6.21 3.32 7.80
N ILE A 18 6.25 3.23 6.47
CA ILE A 18 5.06 2.97 5.65
C ILE A 18 4.92 1.52 5.25
N TYR A 19 5.88 0.67 5.59
CA TYR A 19 5.83 -0.73 5.23
C TYR A 19 5.13 -1.55 6.32
N ILE A 20 4.15 -2.34 5.90
CA ILE A 20 3.43 -3.30 6.73
C ILE A 20 3.69 -4.71 6.17
N HIS A 21 4.32 -5.55 6.99
CA HIS A 21 4.67 -6.91 6.59
C HIS A 21 3.43 -7.81 6.43
N ASP A 22 2.44 -7.69 7.33
CA ASP A 22 1.21 -8.47 7.28
C ASP A 22 -0.01 -7.56 7.44
N GLY A 23 -0.66 -7.24 6.32
CA GLY A 23 -1.88 -6.41 6.33
C GLY A 23 -3.10 -7.10 6.91
N SER A 24 -3.08 -8.43 7.09
CA SER A 24 -4.26 -9.18 7.56
C SER A 24 -4.65 -8.83 9.00
N ILE A 25 -3.67 -8.40 9.82
CA ILE A 25 -3.89 -7.97 11.21
C ILE A 25 -4.76 -6.71 11.31
N TYR A 26 -4.83 -5.92 10.24
CA TYR A 26 -5.61 -4.69 10.15
C TYR A 26 -6.95 -4.88 9.44
N ARG A 27 -7.41 -6.12 9.23
CA ARG A 27 -8.75 -6.40 8.70
C ARG A 27 -9.80 -5.65 9.52
N ASN A 28 -10.64 -4.88 8.83
CA ASN A 28 -11.67 -4.00 9.42
C ASN A 28 -11.16 -2.88 10.36
N LYS A 29 -9.83 -2.65 10.41
CA LYS A 29 -9.19 -1.65 11.30
C LYS A 29 -8.22 -0.72 10.56
N TRP A 30 -8.21 -0.77 9.22
CA TRP A 30 -7.32 0.04 8.39
C TRP A 30 -7.46 1.55 8.63
N LYS A 31 -8.67 2.04 8.90
CA LYS A 31 -8.88 3.46 9.25
C LYS A 31 -8.02 3.90 10.43
N ASN A 32 -7.82 3.04 11.43
CA ASN A 32 -7.04 3.35 12.62
C ASN A 32 -5.52 3.44 12.37
N GLN A 33 -5.04 3.03 11.19
CA GLN A 33 -3.63 3.16 10.82
C GLN A 33 -3.31 4.56 10.28
N PHE A 34 -4.32 5.25 9.75
CA PHE A 34 -4.18 6.61 9.28
C PHE A 34 -4.47 7.59 10.42
N PRO A 35 -3.81 8.76 10.44
CA PRO A 35 -4.05 9.79 11.46
C PRO A 35 -5.33 10.60 11.19
N ASN A 36 -6.22 10.12 10.33
CA ASN A 36 -7.41 10.83 9.84
C ASN A 36 -8.49 9.82 9.41
N ASP A 37 -9.69 10.34 9.08
CA ASP A 37 -10.85 9.55 8.63
C ASP A 37 -11.08 9.61 7.10
N ASN A 38 -10.06 9.96 6.31
CA ASN A 38 -10.18 10.09 4.87
C ASN A 38 -10.54 8.74 4.20
N PRO A 39 -11.18 8.77 3.01
CA PRO A 39 -11.45 7.56 2.23
C PRO A 39 -10.18 6.76 1.97
N ILE A 40 -10.29 5.43 1.94
CA ILE A 40 -9.17 4.52 1.68
C ILE A 40 -9.32 3.93 0.29
N HIS A 41 -8.31 4.13 -0.57
CA HIS A 41 -8.17 3.49 -1.86
C HIS A 41 -7.07 2.42 -1.81
N ILE A 42 -7.28 1.33 -2.55
CA ILE A 42 -6.35 0.20 -2.57
C ILE A 42 -5.84 -0.01 -4.00
N GLU A 43 -4.53 -0.08 -4.16
CA GLU A 43 -3.89 -0.52 -5.40
C GLU A 43 -3.45 -1.98 -5.24
N LEU A 44 -3.98 -2.86 -6.09
CA LEU A 44 -3.60 -4.28 -6.14
C LEU A 44 -2.57 -4.48 -7.23
N GLY A 45 -1.36 -4.89 -6.85
CA GLY A 45 -0.23 -5.04 -7.76
C GLY A 45 0.45 -3.71 -8.07
N CYS A 46 0.94 -3.02 -7.04
CA CYS A 46 1.57 -1.70 -7.21
C CYS A 46 2.90 -1.73 -8.00
N GLY A 47 3.51 -2.90 -8.19
CA GLY A 47 4.76 -3.05 -8.91
C GLY A 47 5.85 -2.15 -8.32
N LYS A 48 6.38 -1.22 -9.12
CA LYS A 48 7.42 -0.28 -8.67
C LYS A 48 6.88 0.92 -7.90
N GLY A 49 5.56 1.05 -7.68
CA GLY A 49 4.96 2.10 -6.86
C GLY A 49 5.01 3.52 -7.43
N SER A 50 5.49 3.74 -8.66
CA SER A 50 5.58 5.10 -9.24
C SER A 50 4.21 5.73 -9.49
N PHE A 51 3.20 4.92 -9.80
CA PHE A 51 1.83 5.40 -10.01
C PHE A 51 1.21 5.87 -8.69
N ILE A 52 1.18 5.01 -7.67
CA ILE A 52 0.63 5.34 -6.36
C ILE A 52 1.40 6.43 -5.64
N ALA A 53 2.72 6.52 -5.83
CA ALA A 53 3.53 7.60 -5.28
C ALA A 53 2.98 8.97 -5.72
N LYS A 54 2.83 9.16 -7.04
CA LYS A 54 2.28 10.40 -7.63
C LYS A 54 0.82 10.61 -7.27
N LEU A 55 0.01 9.55 -7.32
CA LEU A 55 -1.41 9.66 -7.01
C LEU A 55 -1.62 10.08 -5.56
N ALA A 56 -0.91 9.47 -4.61
CA ALA A 56 -1.01 9.77 -3.19
C ALA A 56 -0.35 11.11 -2.82
N SER A 57 0.72 11.52 -3.51
CA SER A 57 1.33 12.83 -3.30
C SER A 57 0.41 13.98 -3.73
N LEU A 58 -0.37 13.79 -4.79
CA LEU A 58 -1.31 14.78 -5.31
C LEU A 58 -2.67 14.82 -4.59
N ASN A 59 -3.07 13.76 -3.88
CA ASN A 59 -4.39 13.66 -3.23
C ASN A 59 -4.22 13.32 -1.75
N LYS A 60 -3.96 14.34 -0.91
CA LYS A 60 -3.69 14.18 0.54
C LYS A 60 -4.92 13.86 1.38
N ASP A 61 -6.07 14.17 0.82
CA ASP A 61 -7.43 13.94 1.27
C ASP A 61 -7.92 12.52 0.96
N ILE A 62 -7.05 11.65 0.42
CA ILE A 62 -7.29 10.23 0.24
C ILE A 62 -6.13 9.43 0.86
N ASN A 63 -6.48 8.38 1.58
CA ASN A 63 -5.55 7.40 2.14
C ASN A 63 -5.35 6.24 1.15
N TYR A 64 -4.12 5.76 1.01
CA TYR A 64 -3.78 4.71 0.04
C TYR A 64 -3.14 3.50 0.70
N ILE A 65 -3.51 2.32 0.23
CA ILE A 65 -2.85 1.06 0.56
C ILE A 65 -2.40 0.42 -0.74
N ALA A 66 -1.09 0.32 -0.95
CA ALA A 66 -0.51 -0.32 -2.12
C ALA A 66 -0.03 -1.72 -1.77
N ILE A 67 -0.49 -2.72 -2.52
CA ILE A 67 -0.26 -4.14 -2.23
C ILE A 67 0.52 -4.78 -3.38
N ASP A 68 1.54 -5.56 -3.05
CA ASP A 68 2.23 -6.46 -4.00
C ASP A 68 2.77 -7.69 -3.26
N MET A 69 2.97 -8.80 -3.96
CA MET A 69 3.48 -10.04 -3.38
C MET A 69 5.01 -10.13 -3.43
N ILE A 70 5.65 -9.38 -4.33
CA ILE A 70 7.09 -9.49 -4.62
C ILE A 70 7.87 -8.48 -3.76
N GLU A 71 8.63 -8.99 -2.77
CA GLU A 71 9.47 -8.18 -1.86
C GLU A 71 10.39 -7.20 -2.62
N ALA A 72 10.99 -7.64 -3.72
CA ALA A 72 11.86 -6.79 -4.53
C ALA A 72 11.10 -5.64 -5.22
N MET A 73 9.80 -5.79 -5.50
CA MET A 73 8.96 -4.72 -6.05
C MET A 73 8.53 -3.75 -4.95
N ILE A 74 8.09 -4.27 -3.79
CA ILE A 74 7.77 -3.44 -2.62
C ILE A 74 8.97 -2.59 -2.19
N GLY A 75 10.20 -3.13 -2.22
CA GLY A 75 11.41 -2.36 -1.92
C GLY A 75 11.65 -1.21 -2.90
N ILE A 76 11.37 -1.41 -4.19
CA ILE A 76 11.46 -0.33 -5.19
C ILE A 76 10.33 0.69 -4.98
N ALA A 77 9.11 0.22 -4.71
CA ALA A 77 7.96 1.06 -4.42
C ALA A 77 8.22 1.97 -3.22
N ASN A 78 8.79 1.42 -2.14
CA ASN A 78 9.15 2.19 -0.95
C ASN A 78 10.08 3.35 -1.29
N ARG A 79 11.15 3.10 -2.04
CA ARG A 79 12.08 4.14 -2.48
C ARG A 79 11.40 5.20 -3.33
N ASN A 80 10.60 4.79 -4.33
CA ASN A 80 9.92 5.73 -5.23
C ASN A 80 8.89 6.60 -4.48
N ILE A 81 8.18 6.04 -3.51
CA ILE A 81 7.24 6.80 -2.67
C ILE A 81 7.99 7.80 -1.80
N LEU A 82 9.07 7.37 -1.14
CA LEU A 82 9.90 8.26 -0.32
C LEU A 82 10.51 9.39 -1.14
N GLU A 83 11.04 9.09 -2.32
CA GLU A 83 11.62 10.07 -3.24
C GLU A 83 10.59 11.12 -3.69
N GLU A 84 9.41 10.68 -4.14
CA GLU A 84 8.32 11.57 -4.54
C GLU A 84 7.91 12.51 -3.40
N TYR A 85 7.66 11.98 -2.21
CA TYR A 85 7.24 12.78 -1.06
C TYR A 85 8.33 13.76 -0.60
N ASN A 86 9.59 13.32 -0.56
CA ASN A 86 10.71 14.19 -0.21
C ASN A 86 10.90 15.31 -1.25
N SER A 87 10.76 15.01 -2.54
CA SER A 87 10.93 16.00 -3.63
C SER A 87 9.88 17.12 -3.59
N LEU A 88 8.72 16.84 -3.01
CA LEU A 88 7.61 17.78 -2.87
C LEU A 88 7.54 18.40 -1.46
N ASP A 89 8.48 18.07 -0.57
CA ASP A 89 8.49 18.46 0.84
C ASP A 89 7.18 18.10 1.58
N LEU A 90 6.72 16.86 1.37
CA LEU A 90 5.45 16.36 1.90
C LEU A 90 5.62 15.33 3.00
N ASP A 91 4.77 15.43 4.01
CA ASP A 91 4.63 14.42 5.05
C ASP A 91 4.05 13.12 4.50
N LEU A 92 4.65 11.99 4.89
CA LEU A 92 4.28 10.65 4.49
C LEU A 92 3.23 10.05 5.44
N LYS A 93 1.98 10.53 5.33
CA LYS A 93 0.89 10.20 6.27
C LYS A 93 -0.32 9.50 5.65
N ASN A 94 -0.43 9.49 4.31
CA ASN A 94 -1.61 9.01 3.61
C ASN A 94 -1.33 7.80 2.69
N ILE A 95 -0.24 7.06 2.92
CA ILE A 95 0.07 5.85 2.15
C ILE A 95 0.76 4.77 3.00
N PHE A 96 0.32 3.52 2.83
CA PHE A 96 1.01 2.33 3.32
C PHE A 96 1.32 1.37 2.17
N LEU A 97 2.45 0.67 2.30
CA LEU A 97 2.86 -0.45 1.45
C LEU A 97 2.68 -1.76 2.20
N VAL A 98 2.02 -2.72 1.57
CA VAL A 98 1.74 -4.01 2.16
C VAL A 98 2.29 -5.11 1.27
N ARG A 99 3.07 -6.01 1.85
CA ARG A 99 3.46 -7.23 1.15
C ARG A 99 2.42 -8.32 1.42
N GLN A 100 1.57 -8.62 0.44
CA GLN A 100 0.57 -9.68 0.59
C GLN A 100 0.26 -10.36 -0.74
N ASN A 101 -0.02 -11.66 -0.69
CA ASN A 101 -0.57 -12.37 -1.83
C ASN A 101 -2.08 -12.08 -1.93
N VAL A 102 -2.50 -11.50 -3.06
CA VAL A 102 -3.89 -11.11 -3.32
C VAL A 102 -4.80 -12.34 -3.51
N ASP A 103 -4.26 -13.52 -3.84
CA ASP A 103 -5.05 -14.74 -3.99
C ASP A 103 -5.65 -15.22 -2.65
N PHE A 104 -4.96 -14.98 -1.54
CA PHE A 104 -5.45 -15.28 -0.19
C PHE A 104 -6.57 -14.34 0.26
N THR A 105 -6.65 -13.19 -0.40
CA THR A 105 -7.59 -12.11 -0.14
C THR A 105 -8.96 -12.57 -0.69
N PHE A 106 -9.07 -13.09 -1.91
CA PHE A 106 -10.36 -13.49 -2.50
C PHE A 106 -11.08 -14.67 -1.81
N GLY A 107 -10.36 -15.67 -1.29
CA GLY A 107 -10.98 -16.83 -0.63
C GLY A 107 -11.67 -16.50 0.70
N SER A 108 -11.14 -15.53 1.47
CA SER A 108 -11.74 -15.09 2.75
C SER A 108 -12.49 -13.76 2.65
N LEU A 109 -12.36 -13.05 1.53
CA LEU A 109 -13.07 -11.81 1.27
C LEU A 109 -14.24 -11.95 0.30
N ALA A 110 -14.50 -13.10 -0.33
CA ALA A 110 -15.78 -13.25 -1.03
C ALA A 110 -16.98 -12.92 -0.11
N SER A 111 -16.89 -13.22 1.19
CA SER A 111 -17.91 -12.88 2.19
C SER A 111 -17.73 -11.49 2.83
N SER A 112 -16.50 -11.04 3.11
CA SER A 112 -16.27 -9.72 3.72
C SER A 112 -16.21 -8.56 2.72
N LEU A 113 -15.70 -8.78 1.50
CA LEU A 113 -15.81 -7.80 0.43
C LEU A 113 -17.26 -7.66 -0.05
N LEU A 114 -18.13 -8.68 -0.06
CA LEU A 114 -19.56 -8.43 -0.36
C LEU A 114 -20.23 -7.44 0.63
N ASN A 115 -19.76 -7.41 1.89
CA ASN A 115 -20.18 -6.45 2.91
C ASN A 115 -19.37 -5.13 2.94
N CYS A 116 -18.12 -5.10 2.45
CA CYS A 116 -17.34 -3.86 2.30
C CYS A 116 -17.57 -3.17 0.94
N PHE A 117 -17.90 -3.91 -0.12
CA PHE A 117 -18.26 -3.40 -1.45
C PHE A 117 -19.57 -2.61 -1.42
N SER A 118 -20.41 -2.82 -0.40
CA SER A 118 -21.64 -2.07 -0.20
C SER A 118 -21.42 -0.68 0.42
N ASN A 119 -20.24 -0.39 0.99
CA ASN A 119 -19.95 0.92 1.57
C ASN A 119 -18.47 1.33 1.41
N HIS A 120 -18.21 2.17 0.41
CA HIS A 120 -17.09 3.13 0.34
C HIS A 120 -15.69 2.61 -0.03
N ALA A 121 -15.55 1.87 -1.13
CA ALA A 121 -14.26 1.79 -1.84
C ALA A 121 -14.48 1.89 -3.36
N THR A 122 -14.08 3.01 -3.96
CA THR A 122 -14.14 3.21 -5.41
C THR A 122 -12.85 2.68 -6.03
N PHE A 123 -12.93 1.64 -6.85
CA PHE A 123 -11.81 1.11 -7.61
C PHE A 123 -11.55 2.00 -8.85
N LYS A 124 -10.30 2.40 -9.05
CA LYS A 124 -9.79 2.94 -10.32
C LYS A 124 -8.64 2.06 -10.79
#